data_AF-A0A850QXG1-F1
#
_entry.id   AF-A0A850QXG1-F1
#
_cell.length_a   1.000
_cell.length_b   1.000
_cell.length_c   1.000
_cell.angle_alpha   90.00
_cell.angle_beta   90.00
_cell.angle_gamma   90.00
#
_symmetry.space_group_name_H-M   'P 1'
#
loop_
_entity.id
_entity.type
_entity.pdbx_description
1 polymer ?
#
loop_
_entity_poly.entity_id
_entity_poly.type
_entity_poly.pdbx_seq_one_letter_code
_entity_poly.pdbx_strand_id
1 'polypeptide(L)'
;MFNKVIEFTPQGSESRIEDEIKSQTKNIQAENKLTKVILGNPEIKQTAFSYTLPGNLVPFSALNTNKGFTHDLLSLISMETGLRFNYLKTNDSVDYKKLLTDNKIDFLPIANINDIDEEQFLITEPYTTLKYAVITTKNRPELSKLSDLGKFKIGMIKSEKYFINTNNTQGDIKSYPNYKNLIDELLQGKVDYVIVVYSSFMA
;
A
#
# COMPACT_ATOMS: atom_id res chain seq x y z
N MET A 1 -18.11 -11.08 3.93
CA MET A 1 -19.34 -10.57 4.59
C MET A 1 -18.93 -9.67 5.73
N PHE A 2 -19.58 -8.50 5.91
CA PHE A 2 -19.49 -7.71 7.14
C PHE A 2 -20.70 -8.01 8.04
N ASN A 3 -20.41 -8.64 9.17
CA ASN A 3 -20.99 -8.50 10.51
C ASN A 3 -20.24 -9.51 11.41
N LYS A 4 -19.82 -9.10 12.62
CA LYS A 4 -19.34 -10.03 13.65
C LYS A 4 -20.57 -10.53 14.43
N VAL A 5 -21.17 -11.62 13.95
CA VAL A 5 -22.10 -12.45 14.73
C VAL A 5 -21.23 -13.47 15.45
N ILE A 6 -21.26 -13.48 16.79
CA ILE A 6 -20.47 -14.42 17.59
C ILE A 6 -21.36 -15.63 17.90
N GLU A 7 -21.02 -16.78 17.35
CA GLU A 7 -21.62 -18.08 17.70
C GLU A 7 -20.86 -18.72 18.88
N PHE A 8 -21.60 -19.39 19.75
CA PHE A 8 -21.13 -20.02 20.99
C PHE A 8 -20.73 -21.47 20.73
N THR A 9 -19.49 -21.88 21.04
CA THR A 9 -19.20 -23.11 21.83
C THR A 9 -17.70 -23.27 22.22
N PRO A 10 -17.41 -24.02 23.31
CA PRO A 10 -16.15 -24.00 24.05
C PRO A 10 -15.18 -25.10 23.60
N GLN A 11 -14.13 -24.70 22.86
CA GLN A 11 -12.81 -25.38 22.85
C GLN A 11 -11.71 -24.61 22.07
N GLY A 12 -11.99 -23.38 21.60
CA GLY A 12 -10.98 -22.46 21.02
C GLY A 12 -10.94 -21.07 21.66
N SER A 13 -11.56 -20.91 22.84
CA SER A 13 -11.66 -19.62 23.53
C SER A 13 -10.36 -19.20 24.19
N GLU A 14 -9.58 -20.13 24.74
CA GLU A 14 -8.32 -19.81 25.44
C GLU A 14 -7.27 -19.26 24.48
N SER A 15 -7.02 -19.92 23.35
CA SER A 15 -6.05 -19.40 22.37
C SER A 15 -6.47 -18.03 21.81
N ARG A 16 -7.77 -17.85 21.54
CA ARG A 16 -8.30 -16.56 21.06
C ARG A 16 -8.18 -15.45 22.12
N ILE A 17 -8.44 -15.77 23.39
CA ILE A 17 -8.28 -14.84 24.50
C ILE A 17 -6.79 -14.52 24.73
N GLU A 18 -5.90 -15.51 24.66
CA GLU A 18 -4.45 -15.31 24.74
C GLU A 18 -3.92 -14.43 23.61
N ASP A 19 -4.39 -14.65 22.38
CA ASP A 19 -4.02 -13.84 21.23
C ASP A 19 -4.56 -12.41 21.36
N GLU A 20 -5.79 -12.25 21.88
CA GLU A 20 -6.40 -10.94 22.15
C GLU A 20 -5.66 -10.20 23.29
N ILE A 21 -5.27 -10.90 24.36
CA ILE A 21 -4.44 -10.35 25.45
C ILE A 21 -3.05 -9.98 24.95
N LYS A 22 -2.40 -10.81 24.14
CA LYS A 22 -1.08 -10.51 23.54
C LYS A 22 -1.17 -9.28 22.64
N SER A 23 -2.21 -9.19 21.82
CA SER A 23 -2.49 -8.04 20.96
C SER A 23 -2.70 -6.76 21.78
N GLN A 24 -3.57 -6.81 22.79
CA GLN A 24 -3.80 -5.68 23.71
C GLN A 24 -2.51 -5.26 24.44
N THR A 25 -1.72 -6.23 24.92
CA THR A 25 -0.45 -5.95 25.61
C THR A 25 0.56 -5.27 24.67
N LYS A 26 0.66 -5.74 23.42
CA LYS A 26 1.51 -5.12 22.38
C LYS A 26 1.06 -3.69 22.08
N ASN A 27 -0.25 -3.45 21.96
CA ASN A 27 -0.82 -2.13 21.73
C ASN A 27 -0.51 -1.18 22.91
N ILE A 28 -0.73 -1.62 24.15
CA ILE A 28 -0.40 -0.84 25.36
C ILE A 28 1.09 -0.48 25.40
N GLN A 29 2.00 -1.41 25.04
CA GLN A 29 3.43 -1.11 24.99
C GLN A 29 3.79 -0.10 23.90
N ALA A 30 3.17 -0.21 22.72
CA ALA A 30 3.36 0.76 21.63
C ALA A 30 2.84 2.15 22.02
N GLU A 31 1.64 2.25 22.59
CA GLU A 31 1.05 3.48 23.11
C GLU A 31 1.94 4.11 24.19
N ASN A 32 2.48 3.31 25.11
CA ASN A 32 3.39 3.80 26.14
C ASN A 32 4.71 4.34 25.57
N LYS A 33 5.27 3.68 24.55
CA LYS A 33 6.48 4.19 23.84
C LYS A 33 6.18 5.50 23.11
N LEU A 34 5.06 5.54 22.39
CA LEU A 34 4.64 6.72 21.63
C LEU A 34 4.34 7.90 22.55
N THR A 35 3.64 7.67 23.66
CA THR A 35 3.37 8.66 24.70
C THR A 35 4.67 9.20 25.28
N LYS A 36 5.66 8.34 25.57
CA LYS A 36 6.98 8.79 26.04
C LYS A 36 7.71 9.66 25.01
N VAL A 37 7.68 9.29 23.73
CA VAL A 37 8.30 10.08 22.65
C VAL A 37 7.63 11.45 22.53
N ILE A 38 6.30 11.49 22.57
CA ILE A 38 5.51 12.73 22.43
C ILE A 38 5.69 13.64 23.65
N LEU A 39 5.61 13.09 24.87
CA LEU A 39 5.80 13.87 26.10
C LEU A 39 7.25 14.33 26.28
N GLY A 40 8.22 13.56 25.79
CA GLY A 40 9.63 13.93 25.79
C GLY A 40 10.00 15.00 24.75
N ASN A 41 9.12 15.27 23.78
CA ASN A 41 9.35 16.22 22.69
C ASN A 41 8.07 17.06 22.44
N PRO A 42 7.66 17.94 23.36
CA PRO A 42 6.41 18.71 23.22
C PRO A 42 6.32 19.54 21.93
N GLU A 43 7.47 19.97 21.39
CA GLU A 43 7.61 20.64 20.08
C GLU A 43 7.07 19.78 18.91
N ILE A 44 7.11 18.44 19.02
CA ILE A 44 6.73 17.52 17.94
C ILE A 44 5.26 17.65 17.54
N LYS A 45 4.39 18.10 18.46
CA LYS A 45 2.98 18.37 18.18
C LYS A 45 2.77 19.67 17.39
N GLN A 46 3.75 20.56 17.40
CA GLN A 46 3.74 21.81 16.65
C GLN A 46 4.31 21.62 15.23
N THR A 47 5.13 20.60 15.03
CA THR A 47 5.69 20.22 13.73
C THR A 47 4.66 19.51 12.86
N ALA A 48 4.53 19.96 11.60
CA ALA A 48 3.76 19.27 10.57
C ALA A 48 4.70 18.45 9.69
N PHE A 49 4.51 17.13 9.67
CA PHE A 49 5.28 16.20 8.86
C PHE A 49 4.71 16.15 7.44
N SER A 50 5.50 16.59 6.49
CA SER A 50 5.16 16.63 5.07
C SER A 50 5.34 15.27 4.43
N TYR A 51 4.36 14.86 3.63
CA TYR A 51 4.41 13.60 2.89
C TYR A 51 3.81 13.73 1.50
N THR A 52 4.12 12.78 0.64
CA THR A 52 3.50 12.70 -0.69
C THR A 52 3.37 11.24 -1.14
N LEU A 53 2.57 11.03 -2.18
CA LEU A 53 2.38 9.77 -2.89
C LEU A 53 1.72 10.06 -4.25
N PRO A 54 1.83 9.15 -5.24
CA PRO A 54 1.13 9.30 -6.51
C PRO A 54 -0.36 9.56 -6.32
N GLY A 55 -0.89 10.56 -7.03
CA GLY A 55 -2.24 11.05 -6.79
C GLY A 55 -3.35 10.08 -7.23
N ASN A 56 -3.05 9.15 -8.15
CA ASN A 56 -4.00 8.15 -8.64
C ASN A 56 -3.66 6.72 -8.18
N LEU A 57 -3.17 6.57 -6.95
CA LEU A 57 -2.78 5.28 -6.38
C LEU A 57 -3.94 4.60 -5.65
N VAL A 58 -5.05 4.36 -6.32
CA VAL A 58 -6.24 3.73 -5.70
C VAL A 58 -5.92 2.31 -5.21
N PRO A 59 -6.35 1.91 -3.99
CA PRO A 59 -7.22 2.63 -3.04
C PRO A 59 -6.47 3.53 -2.03
N PHE A 60 -5.16 3.67 -2.13
CA PHE A 60 -4.32 4.41 -1.18
C PHE A 60 -4.45 5.93 -1.31
N SER A 61 -4.55 6.44 -2.53
CA SER A 61 -4.85 7.85 -2.83
C SER A 61 -5.71 7.93 -4.10
N ALA A 62 -6.86 8.58 -3.98
CA ALA A 62 -7.77 8.79 -5.09
C ALA A 62 -7.50 10.13 -5.80
N LEU A 63 -7.56 10.11 -7.13
CA LEU A 63 -7.17 11.25 -7.96
C LEU A 63 -7.91 12.54 -7.55
N ASN A 64 -7.14 13.58 -7.27
CA ASN A 64 -7.63 14.92 -6.90
C ASN A 64 -8.50 14.98 -5.64
N THR A 65 -8.49 13.92 -4.82
CA THR A 65 -9.20 13.89 -3.55
C THR A 65 -8.19 13.45 -2.50
N ASN A 66 -8.00 14.20 -1.42
CA ASN A 66 -7.14 13.77 -0.29
C ASN A 66 -7.83 12.62 0.50
N LYS A 67 -8.28 11.60 -0.23
CA LYS A 67 -9.09 10.47 0.21
C LYS A 67 -8.40 9.20 -0.26
N GLY A 68 -8.53 8.16 0.54
CA GLY A 68 -7.89 6.87 0.29
C GLY A 68 -7.22 6.38 1.56
N PHE A 69 -6.92 5.08 1.58
CA PHE A 69 -6.47 4.38 2.77
C PHE A 69 -5.31 5.09 3.49
N THR A 70 -4.32 5.59 2.74
CA THR A 70 -3.15 6.25 3.33
C THR A 70 -3.51 7.57 3.99
N HIS A 71 -4.38 8.37 3.37
CA HIS A 71 -4.84 9.63 3.95
C HIS A 71 -5.68 9.39 5.21
N ASP A 72 -6.55 8.38 5.18
CA ASP A 72 -7.40 8.00 6.30
C ASP A 72 -6.56 7.46 7.47
N LEU A 73 -5.56 6.61 7.19
CA LEU A 73 -4.63 6.10 8.20
C LEU A 73 -3.84 7.22 8.88
N LEU A 74 -3.31 8.18 8.12
CA LEU A 74 -2.59 9.32 8.70
C LEU A 74 -3.53 10.25 9.48
N SER A 75 -4.79 10.36 9.07
CA SER A 75 -5.81 11.07 9.84
C SER A 75 -6.10 10.39 11.18
N LEU A 76 -6.16 9.06 11.21
CA LEU A 76 -6.31 8.30 12.46
C LEU A 76 -5.10 8.48 13.37
N ILE A 77 -3.87 8.35 12.84
CA ILE A 77 -2.65 8.61 13.61
C ILE A 77 -2.67 10.03 14.17
N SER A 78 -3.07 11.02 13.37
CA SER A 78 -3.17 12.42 13.81
C SER A 78 -4.16 12.57 14.98
N MET A 79 -5.33 11.93 14.90
CA MET A 79 -6.35 11.98 15.95
C MET A 79 -5.86 11.35 17.26
N GLU A 80 -5.19 10.20 17.20
CA GLU A 80 -4.71 9.47 18.37
C GLU A 80 -3.50 10.12 19.04
N THR A 81 -2.64 10.80 18.26
CA THR A 81 -1.32 11.27 18.74
C THR A 81 -1.22 12.79 18.89
N GLY A 82 -2.07 13.53 18.18
CA GLY A 82 -1.92 14.97 17.99
C GLY A 82 -0.81 15.37 17.02
N LEU A 83 -0.14 14.41 16.35
CA LEU A 83 0.79 14.70 15.27
C LEU A 83 0.06 15.33 14.08
N ARG A 84 0.75 16.19 13.33
CA ARG A 84 0.17 16.89 12.17
C ARG A 84 0.85 16.39 10.91
N PHE A 85 0.06 16.05 9.89
CA PHE A 85 0.57 15.59 8.60
C PHE A 85 0.13 16.54 7.49
N ASN A 86 1.07 16.97 6.66
CA ASN A 86 0.83 17.87 5.53
C ASN A 86 1.00 17.12 4.21
N TYR A 87 -0.09 16.92 3.48
CA TYR A 87 -0.02 16.26 2.18
C TYR A 87 0.45 17.25 1.10
N LEU A 88 1.62 16.98 0.52
CA LEU A 88 2.14 17.70 -0.64
C LEU A 88 1.69 17.00 -1.90
N LYS A 89 0.76 17.61 -2.63
CA LYS A 89 0.32 17.10 -3.92
C LYS A 89 1.43 17.23 -4.95
N THR A 90 1.75 16.13 -5.62
CA THR A 90 2.78 16.03 -6.67
C THR A 90 2.16 15.52 -7.96
N ASN A 91 2.94 15.54 -9.05
CA ASN A 91 2.55 14.87 -10.29
C ASN A 91 3.13 13.45 -10.34
N ASP A 92 2.56 12.57 -11.14
CA ASP A 92 2.99 11.16 -11.22
C ASP A 92 4.39 10.97 -11.83
N SER A 93 5.08 12.04 -12.24
CA SER A 93 6.40 12.02 -12.89
C SER A 93 7.55 12.43 -11.97
N VAL A 94 7.28 12.78 -10.71
CA VAL A 94 8.34 13.13 -9.76
C VAL A 94 9.06 11.87 -9.26
N ASP A 95 10.34 12.05 -8.90
CA ASP A 95 11.07 11.06 -8.11
C ASP A 95 10.77 11.29 -6.62
N TYR A 96 9.91 10.43 -6.07
CA TYR A 96 9.48 10.50 -4.68
C TYR A 96 10.61 10.29 -3.67
N LYS A 97 11.61 9.45 -4.00
CA LYS A 97 12.77 9.23 -3.13
C LYS A 97 13.66 10.47 -3.13
N LYS A 98 13.82 11.10 -4.29
CA LYS A 98 14.55 12.36 -4.39
C LYS A 98 13.92 13.47 -3.57
N LEU A 99 12.58 13.55 -3.51
CA LEU A 99 11.90 14.52 -2.65
C LEU A 99 12.25 14.31 -1.16
N LEU A 100 12.42 13.05 -0.74
CA LEU A 100 12.83 12.72 0.63
C LEU A 100 14.30 13.12 0.88
N THR A 101 15.22 12.76 -0.02
CA THR A 101 16.65 13.11 0.13
C THR A 101 16.92 14.61 0.00
N ASP A 102 16.10 15.34 -0.75
CA ASP A 102 16.18 16.79 -0.90
C ASP A 102 15.46 17.55 0.24
N ASN A 103 14.97 16.85 1.27
CA ASN A 103 14.22 17.40 2.40
C ASN A 103 12.97 18.22 1.98
N LYS A 104 12.30 17.81 0.89
CA LYS A 104 11.03 18.39 0.45
C LYS A 104 9.81 17.74 1.11
N ILE A 105 9.99 16.52 1.60
CA ILE A 105 9.04 15.76 2.41
C ILE A 105 9.81 15.13 3.56
N ASP A 106 9.12 14.80 4.64
CA ASP A 106 9.69 14.18 5.83
C ASP A 106 9.61 12.65 5.77
N PHE A 107 8.63 12.09 5.05
CA PHE A 107 8.49 10.63 4.89
C PHE A 107 7.65 10.23 3.66
N LEU A 108 7.81 8.97 3.26
CA LEU A 108 6.96 8.30 2.28
C LEU A 108 6.04 7.31 3.02
N PRO A 109 4.71 7.50 3.00
CA PRO A 109 3.80 6.65 3.76
C PRO A 109 3.62 5.28 3.10
N ILE A 110 3.96 5.15 1.81
CA ILE A 110 3.80 3.91 1.06
C ILE A 110 4.97 3.74 0.08
N ALA A 111 5.67 2.61 0.22
CA ALA A 111 6.77 2.22 -0.65
C ALA A 111 6.88 0.68 -0.66
N ASN A 112 7.41 0.12 -1.75
CA ASN A 112 7.80 -1.28 -1.77
C ASN A 112 9.14 -1.42 -1.05
N ILE A 113 9.15 -2.08 0.11
CA ILE A 113 10.36 -2.26 0.94
C ILE A 113 11.51 -2.92 0.17
N ASN A 114 11.21 -3.79 -0.79
CA ASN A 114 12.23 -4.48 -1.58
C ASN A 114 12.96 -3.54 -2.57
N ASP A 115 12.38 -2.37 -2.84
CA ASP A 115 12.97 -1.36 -3.70
C ASP A 115 13.67 -0.26 -2.87
N ILE A 116 13.71 -0.35 -1.53
CA ILE A 116 14.33 0.63 -0.65
C ILE A 116 15.68 0.11 -0.16
N ASP A 117 16.69 0.98 -0.19
CA ASP A 117 18.01 0.72 0.37
C ASP A 117 18.01 1.07 1.86
N GLU A 118 18.09 0.06 2.72
CA GLU A 118 18.12 0.21 4.19
C GLU A 118 19.38 0.93 4.70
N GLU A 119 20.45 1.00 3.89
CA GLU A 119 21.63 1.80 4.24
C GLU A 119 21.35 3.31 4.10
N GLN A 120 20.35 3.68 3.29
CA GLN A 120 19.99 5.07 2.99
C GLN A 120 18.72 5.56 3.69
N PHE A 121 17.79 4.65 4.00
CA PHE A 121 16.46 5.01 4.52
C PHE A 121 16.07 4.17 5.73
N LEU A 122 15.43 4.82 6.70
CA LEU A 122 14.75 4.12 7.78
C LEU A 122 13.37 3.65 7.30
N ILE A 123 13.08 2.36 7.51
CA ILE A 123 11.82 1.72 7.11
C ILE A 123 11.02 1.39 8.36
N THR A 124 9.71 1.67 8.34
CA THR A 124 8.80 1.24 9.41
C THR A 124 8.52 -0.26 9.32
N GLU A 125 7.92 -0.83 10.36
CA GLU A 125 7.29 -2.15 10.21
C GLU A 125 6.24 -2.12 9.07
N PRO A 126 6.22 -3.12 8.17
CA PRO A 126 5.23 -3.19 7.12
C PRO A 126 3.82 -3.31 7.71
N TYR A 127 2.91 -2.43 7.29
CA TYR A 127 1.51 -2.43 7.75
C TYR A 127 0.54 -3.04 6.72
N THR A 128 1.02 -3.45 5.55
CA THR A 128 0.21 -4.09 4.51
C THR A 128 1.07 -4.95 3.60
N THR A 129 0.46 -5.94 2.95
CA THR A 129 1.10 -6.74 1.90
C THR A 129 0.28 -6.67 0.63
N LEU A 130 0.93 -6.22 -0.44
CA LEU A 130 0.35 -6.22 -1.78
C LEU A 130 0.52 -7.60 -2.41
N LYS A 131 -0.57 -8.15 -2.93
CA LYS A 131 -0.57 -9.36 -3.75
C LYS A 131 -0.94 -8.99 -5.17
N TYR A 132 -0.51 -9.83 -6.11
CA TYR A 132 -0.76 -9.64 -7.53
C TYR A 132 -1.51 -10.83 -8.08
N ALA A 133 -2.50 -10.57 -8.91
CA ALA A 133 -3.19 -11.60 -9.67
C ALA A 133 -2.90 -11.41 -11.16
N VAL A 134 -2.70 -12.53 -11.86
CA VAL A 134 -2.65 -12.57 -13.31
C VAL A 134 -4.02 -13.04 -13.80
N ILE A 135 -4.70 -12.21 -14.58
CA ILE A 135 -6.03 -12.50 -15.10
C ILE A 135 -5.95 -12.64 -16.63
N THR A 136 -6.69 -13.60 -17.16
CA THR A 136 -6.86 -13.80 -18.61
C THR A 136 -8.29 -14.21 -18.95
N THR A 137 -8.58 -14.33 -20.24
CA THR A 137 -9.87 -14.80 -20.76
C THR A 137 -9.96 -16.32 -20.67
N LYS A 138 -11.18 -16.87 -20.51
CA LYS A 138 -11.41 -18.33 -20.34
C LYS A 138 -10.83 -19.22 -21.44
N ASN A 139 -10.62 -18.67 -22.63
CA ASN A 139 -10.06 -19.38 -23.78
C ASN A 139 -8.52 -19.37 -23.82
N ARG A 140 -7.85 -18.76 -22.84
CA ARG A 140 -6.39 -18.76 -22.70
C ARG A 140 -5.97 -19.57 -21.45
N PRO A 141 -4.84 -20.29 -21.51
CA PRO A 141 -4.36 -21.05 -20.37
C PRO A 141 -3.93 -20.11 -19.24
N GLU A 142 -4.21 -20.53 -18.01
CA GLU A 142 -3.65 -19.88 -16.82
C GLU A 142 -2.13 -20.06 -16.78
N LEU A 143 -1.41 -19.02 -16.35
CA LEU A 143 0.03 -19.10 -16.17
C LEU A 143 0.34 -19.54 -14.74
N SER A 144 1.17 -20.58 -14.62
CA SER A 144 1.63 -21.08 -13.32
C SER A 144 2.87 -20.34 -12.79
N LYS A 145 3.56 -19.56 -13.65
CA LYS A 145 4.79 -18.82 -13.30
C LYS A 145 4.79 -17.42 -13.90
N LEU A 146 5.17 -16.43 -13.10
CA LEU A 146 5.33 -15.05 -13.56
C LEU A 146 6.43 -14.90 -14.64
N SER A 147 7.43 -15.79 -14.66
CA SER A 147 8.47 -15.81 -15.68
C SER A 147 7.93 -16.02 -17.10
N ASP A 148 6.76 -16.64 -17.23
CA ASP A 148 6.16 -16.94 -18.53
C ASP A 148 5.50 -15.71 -19.17
N LEU A 149 5.25 -14.66 -18.38
CA LEU A 149 4.66 -13.40 -18.84
C LEU A 149 5.51 -12.69 -19.90
N GLY A 150 6.83 -12.91 -19.92
CA GLY A 150 7.74 -12.26 -20.86
C GLY A 150 7.45 -12.56 -22.34
N LYS A 151 6.69 -13.62 -22.63
CA LYS A 151 6.33 -14.03 -24.00
C LYS A 151 5.00 -13.45 -24.50
N PHE A 152 4.28 -12.74 -23.63
CA PHE A 152 2.90 -12.33 -23.87
C PHE A 152 2.74 -10.81 -23.81
N LYS A 153 1.67 -10.30 -24.42
CA LYS A 153 1.28 -8.89 -24.28
C LYS A 153 0.65 -8.70 -22.92
N ILE A 154 1.28 -7.93 -22.05
CA ILE A 154 0.81 -7.75 -20.67
C ILE A 154 0.20 -6.37 -20.50
N GLY A 155 -0.92 -6.30 -19.78
CA GLY A 155 -1.57 -5.05 -19.41
C GLY A 155 -1.56 -4.87 -17.90
N MET A 156 -1.47 -3.61 -17.44
CA MET A 156 -1.66 -3.27 -16.03
C MET A 156 -2.22 -1.86 -15.88
N ILE A 157 -2.66 -1.48 -14.68
CA ILE A 157 -3.04 -0.10 -14.40
C ILE A 157 -1.78 0.77 -14.28
N LYS A 158 -1.83 1.98 -14.85
CA LYS A 158 -0.70 2.91 -14.88
C LYS A 158 -0.16 3.23 -13.48
N SER A 159 -1.04 3.44 -12.50
CA SER A 159 -0.63 3.75 -11.13
C SER A 159 -0.04 2.56 -10.39
N GLU A 160 -0.39 1.32 -10.75
CA GLU A 160 0.16 0.11 -10.14
C GLU A 160 1.65 -0.10 -10.49
N LYS A 161 2.19 0.59 -11.51
CA LYS A 161 3.63 0.64 -11.78
C LYS A 161 4.45 1.19 -10.62
N TYR A 162 3.82 1.93 -9.71
CA TYR A 162 4.48 2.40 -8.49
C TYR A 162 4.92 1.24 -7.57
N PHE A 163 4.24 0.08 -7.62
CA PHE A 163 4.53 -1.07 -6.77
C PHE A 163 5.28 -2.19 -7.47
N ILE A 164 5.15 -2.28 -8.80
CA ILE A 164 5.70 -3.37 -9.59
C ILE A 164 6.91 -2.85 -10.36
N ASN A 165 8.09 -3.31 -9.98
CA ASN A 165 9.31 -3.05 -10.74
C ASN A 165 9.28 -3.84 -12.07
N THR A 166 8.77 -3.20 -13.12
CA THR A 166 8.68 -3.80 -14.46
C THR A 166 9.98 -3.73 -15.26
N ASN A 167 11.03 -3.06 -14.74
CA ASN A 167 12.27 -2.82 -15.50
C ASN A 167 13.05 -4.10 -15.82
N ASN A 168 12.84 -5.16 -15.04
CA ASN A 168 13.46 -6.48 -15.24
C ASN A 168 12.53 -7.49 -15.95
N THR A 169 11.35 -7.06 -16.39
CA THR A 169 10.44 -7.95 -17.13
C THR A 169 10.83 -8.00 -18.60
N GLN A 170 11.03 -9.21 -19.15
CA GLN A 170 11.42 -9.40 -20.56
C GLN A 170 10.28 -9.09 -21.56
N GLY A 171 9.09 -8.67 -21.09
CA GLY A 171 7.91 -8.41 -21.92
C GLY A 171 7.50 -6.94 -21.93
N ASP A 172 6.87 -6.50 -23.03
CA ASP A 172 6.31 -5.15 -23.16
C ASP A 172 5.01 -5.03 -22.33
N ILE A 173 5.13 -4.42 -21.14
CA ILE A 173 3.99 -4.17 -20.25
C ILE A 173 3.35 -2.82 -20.59
N LYS A 174 2.14 -2.89 -21.17
CA LYS A 174 1.32 -1.72 -21.48
C LYS A 174 0.52 -1.26 -20.27
N SER A 175 0.53 0.04 -20.03
CA SER A 175 -0.21 0.66 -18.92
C SER A 175 -1.48 1.33 -19.39
N TYR A 176 -2.54 1.15 -18.61
CA TYR A 176 -3.86 1.70 -18.89
C TYR A 176 -4.33 2.61 -17.74
N PRO A 177 -5.10 3.68 -18.04
CA PRO A 177 -5.47 4.67 -17.03
C PRO A 177 -6.53 4.19 -16.03
N ASN A 178 -7.30 3.15 -16.37
CA ASN A 178 -8.38 2.62 -15.54
C ASN A 178 -8.70 1.16 -15.92
N TYR A 179 -9.41 0.46 -15.02
CA TYR A 179 -9.77 -0.96 -15.23
C TYR A 179 -10.69 -1.17 -16.43
N LYS A 180 -11.56 -0.23 -16.76
CA LYS A 180 -12.44 -0.35 -17.94
C LYS A 180 -11.60 -0.51 -19.22
N ASN A 181 -10.66 0.40 -19.46
CA ASN A 181 -9.79 0.35 -20.64
C ASN A 181 -8.90 -0.90 -20.63
N LEU A 182 -8.35 -1.27 -19.46
CA LEU A 182 -7.52 -2.47 -19.32
C LEU A 182 -8.30 -3.76 -19.67
N ILE A 183 -9.52 -3.89 -19.14
CA ILE A 183 -10.38 -5.06 -19.38
C ILE A 183 -10.91 -5.06 -20.81
N ASP A 184 -11.29 -3.91 -21.38
CA ASP A 184 -11.71 -3.81 -22.79
C ASP A 184 -10.60 -4.32 -23.73
N GLU A 185 -9.34 -3.97 -23.46
CA GLU A 185 -8.17 -4.40 -24.24
C GLU A 185 -7.84 -5.88 -24.07
N LEU A 186 -8.06 -6.44 -22.86
CA LEU A 186 -7.99 -7.87 -22.61
C LEU A 186 -9.06 -8.64 -23.41
N LEU A 187 -10.32 -8.17 -23.36
CA LEU A 187 -11.45 -8.80 -24.04
C LEU A 187 -11.34 -8.73 -25.57
N GLN A 188 -10.75 -7.65 -26.09
CA GLN A 188 -10.44 -7.50 -27.52
C GLN A 188 -9.20 -8.31 -27.97
N GLY A 189 -8.52 -8.98 -27.04
CA GLY A 189 -7.32 -9.77 -27.33
C GLY A 189 -6.08 -8.94 -27.68
N LYS A 190 -6.10 -7.62 -27.47
CA LYS A 190 -4.95 -6.74 -27.67
C LYS A 190 -3.89 -6.91 -26.57
N VAL A 191 -4.35 -7.34 -25.40
CA VAL A 191 -3.54 -7.83 -24.28
C VAL A 191 -3.88 -9.30 -24.03
N ASP A 192 -2.86 -10.09 -23.68
CA ASP A 192 -2.97 -11.52 -23.41
C ASP A 192 -3.32 -11.81 -21.94
N TYR A 193 -2.64 -11.11 -21.03
CA TYR A 193 -2.80 -11.22 -19.59
C TYR A 193 -2.79 -9.85 -18.94
N VAL A 194 -3.54 -9.67 -17.86
CA VAL A 194 -3.51 -8.45 -17.06
C VAL A 194 -2.97 -8.76 -15.67
N ILE A 195 -2.08 -7.90 -15.18
CA ILE A 195 -1.62 -7.91 -13.80
C ILE A 195 -2.48 -6.90 -13.05
N VAL A 196 -3.08 -7.32 -11.95
CA VAL A 196 -3.82 -6.43 -11.06
C VAL A 196 -3.28 -6.56 -9.65
N VAL A 197 -3.17 -5.42 -8.98
CA VAL A 197 -2.80 -5.38 -7.56
C VAL A 197 -4.07 -5.56 -6.74
N TYR A 198 -4.01 -6.48 -5.78
CA TYR A 198 -5.04 -6.57 -4.75
C TYR A 198 -4.36 -6.58 -3.39
N SER A 199 -4.87 -5.73 -2.50
CA SER A 199 -4.38 -5.67 -1.13
C SER A 199 -5.09 -6.71 -0.29
N SER A 200 -4.33 -7.53 0.43
CA SER A 200 -4.82 -8.15 1.66
C SER A 200 -4.27 -7.32 2.81
N PHE A 201 -5.13 -6.55 3.47
CA PHE A 201 -4.77 -6.00 4.79
C PHE A 201 -4.59 -7.21 5.71
N MET A 202 -3.38 -7.39 6.24
CA MET A 202 -3.16 -8.43 7.24
C MET A 202 -3.98 -8.08 8.47
N ALA A 203 -4.76 -9.05 8.94
CA ALA A 203 -5.45 -9.03 10.23
C ALA A 203 -4.54 -9.65 11.28
#